data_AF-A0A8I6WH66-F1
#
_entry.id   AF-A0A8I6WH66-F1
#
_cell.length_a   1.000
_cell.length_b   1.000
_cell.length_c   1.000
_cell.angle_alpha   90.00
_cell.angle_beta   90.00
_cell.angle_gamma   90.00
#
_symmetry.space_group_name_H-M   'P 1'
#
loop_
_entity.id
_entity.type
_entity.pdbx_description
1 polymer ?
#
loop_
_entity_poly.entity_id
_entity_poly.type
_entity_poly.pdbx_seq_one_letter_code
_entity_poly.pdbx_strand_id
1 'polypeptide(L)'
;MWRLPLEEAVRIVDRSPYGPPVGYRDLKRDNPSLVPSPEEEEDEQTVALYRRAREYYEHAEKFARFQARVRREYASKEFVEVDYDCVGGEAQAQRRVNQARGEAFRAIVAHLSSEVVVDGATFRQLRRKMKDSF
;
A
#
# COMPACT_ATOMS: atom_id res chain seq x y z
N MET A 1 2.70 4.34 25.26
CA MET A 1 3.85 5.01 24.63
C MET A 1 5.10 4.13 24.69
N TRP A 2 5.75 3.89 23.55
CA TRP A 2 6.93 3.02 23.37
C TRP A 2 8.05 3.79 22.66
N ARG A 3 9.31 3.53 23.02
CA ARG A 3 10.49 4.12 22.37
C ARG A 3 10.85 3.38 21.09
N LEU A 4 10.72 4.03 19.95
CA LEU A 4 11.03 3.45 18.65
C LEU A 4 12.52 3.05 18.61
N PRO A 5 12.87 1.80 18.28
CA PRO A 5 14.26 1.41 18.07
C PRO A 5 14.91 2.22 16.95
N LEU A 6 16.21 2.50 17.07
CA LEU A 6 16.96 3.28 16.07
C LEU A 6 16.84 2.69 14.67
N GLU A 7 17.00 1.37 14.53
CA GLU A 7 16.87 0.65 13.26
C GLU A 7 15.51 0.86 12.61
N GLU A 8 14.44 0.84 13.43
CA GLU A 8 13.07 1.03 12.98
C GLU A 8 12.82 2.48 12.54
N ALA A 9 13.37 3.43 13.28
CA ALA A 9 13.27 4.84 12.93
C ALA A 9 14.00 5.18 11.64
N VAL A 10 15.22 4.68 11.46
CA VAL A 10 15.98 4.81 10.22
C VAL A 10 15.18 4.19 9.07
N ARG A 11 14.63 2.99 9.26
CA ARG A 11 13.76 2.35 8.27
C ARG A 11 12.54 3.18 7.91
N ILE A 12 11.87 3.80 8.88
CA ILE A 12 10.72 4.68 8.64
C ILE A 12 11.14 5.94 7.87
N VAL A 13 12.26 6.55 8.24
CA VAL A 13 12.78 7.77 7.62
C VAL A 13 13.23 7.54 6.17
N ASP A 14 13.88 6.40 5.91
CA ASP A 14 14.41 6.02 4.60
C ASP A 14 13.37 5.33 3.71
N ARG A 15 12.22 4.95 4.27
CA ARG A 15 11.12 4.39 3.50
C ARG A 15 10.66 5.41 2.46
N SER A 16 10.98 5.15 1.20
CA SER A 16 10.36 5.89 0.11
C SER A 16 8.85 5.73 0.22
N PRO A 17 8.06 6.81 0.16
CA PRO A 17 6.62 6.66 0.00
C PRO A 17 6.41 5.79 -1.25
N TYR A 18 5.64 4.71 -1.10
CA TYR A 18 5.19 3.94 -2.26
C TYR A 18 4.51 4.93 -3.18
N GLY A 19 4.99 5.10 -4.41
CA GLY A 19 4.37 6.04 -5.34
C GLY A 19 2.91 5.65 -5.62
N PRO A 20 2.03 6.61 -5.94
CA PRO A 20 0.64 6.31 -6.22
C PRO A 20 0.57 5.34 -7.40
N PRO A 21 -0.33 4.33 -7.35
CA PRO A 21 -0.72 3.58 -8.53
C PRO A 21 -1.04 4.51 -9.69
N VAL A 22 -0.71 4.12 -10.92
CA VAL A 22 -0.87 4.96 -12.12
C VAL A 22 -2.29 5.51 -12.21
N GLY A 23 -3.31 4.66 -12.03
CA GLY A 23 -4.71 5.10 -12.04
C GLY A 23 -5.06 6.15 -10.98
N TYR A 24 -4.42 6.16 -9.80
CA TYR A 24 -4.68 7.18 -8.78
C TYR A 24 -3.95 8.49 -9.11
N ARG A 25 -2.80 8.39 -9.78
CA ARG A 25 -2.04 9.54 -10.24
C ARG A 25 -2.79 10.28 -11.34
N ASP A 26 -3.26 9.54 -12.33
CA ASP A 26 -4.05 10.10 -13.44
C ASP A 26 -5.35 10.70 -12.90
N LEU A 27 -6.07 9.97 -12.04
CA LEU A 27 -7.31 10.47 -11.43
C LEU A 27 -7.09 11.77 -10.64
N LYS A 28 -5.99 11.88 -9.88
CA LYS A 28 -5.67 13.10 -9.11
C LYS A 28 -5.24 14.27 -10.01
N ARG A 29 -4.57 13.97 -11.13
CA ARG A 29 -4.17 14.99 -12.12
C ARG A 29 -5.41 15.59 -12.78
N ASP A 30 -6.32 14.73 -13.19
CA ASP A 30 -7.49 15.13 -13.97
C ASP A 30 -8.61 15.68 -13.06
N ASN A 31 -8.70 15.16 -11.82
CA ASN A 31 -9.62 15.62 -10.79
C ASN A 31 -8.92 15.78 -9.42
N PRO A 32 -8.36 16.97 -9.12
CA PRO A 32 -7.63 17.21 -7.87
C PRO A 32 -8.45 17.05 -6.59
N SER A 33 -9.78 17.24 -6.62
CA SER A 33 -10.62 17.07 -5.43
C SER A 33 -10.90 15.60 -5.14
N LEU A 34 -10.72 14.71 -6.13
CA LEU A 34 -11.09 13.29 -6.09
C LEU A 34 -12.56 13.08 -5.66
N VAL A 35 -13.42 13.98 -6.12
CA VAL A 35 -14.88 13.86 -5.95
C VAL A 35 -15.46 13.47 -7.30
N PRO A 36 -16.17 12.34 -7.42
CA PRO A 36 -16.82 11.94 -8.67
C PRO A 36 -17.82 13.02 -9.10
N SER A 37 -17.98 13.20 -10.42
CA SER A 37 -19.08 13.99 -10.98
C SER A 37 -20.41 13.25 -10.85
N PRO A 38 -21.57 13.94 -10.99
CA PRO A 38 -22.89 13.29 -10.89
C PRO A 38 -23.09 12.11 -11.85
N GLU A 39 -22.51 12.16 -13.05
CA GLU A 39 -22.56 11.07 -14.02
C GLU A 39 -21.70 9.87 -13.57
N GLU A 40 -20.53 10.13 -12.99
CA GLU A 40 -19.64 9.10 -12.45
C GLU A 40 -20.16 8.47 -11.15
N GLU A 41 -21.05 9.15 -10.43
CA GLU A 41 -21.68 8.62 -9.22
C GLU A 41 -22.62 7.43 -9.51
N GLU A 42 -23.13 7.32 -10.73
CA GLU A 42 -23.96 6.18 -11.16
C GLU A 42 -23.12 4.90 -11.35
N ASP A 43 -21.80 5.02 -11.55
CA ASP A 43 -20.88 3.89 -11.66
C ASP A 43 -20.20 3.58 -10.31
N GLU A 44 -20.69 2.53 -9.66
CA GLU A 44 -20.17 2.04 -8.38
C GLU A 44 -18.65 1.75 -8.40
N GLN A 45 -18.10 1.27 -9.53
CA GLN A 45 -16.67 0.97 -9.64
C GLN A 45 -15.85 2.26 -9.67
N THR A 46 -16.34 3.27 -10.39
CA THR A 46 -15.72 4.60 -10.45
C THR A 46 -15.77 5.27 -9.08
N VAL A 47 -16.91 5.24 -8.38
CA VAL A 47 -17.02 5.76 -7.00
C VAL A 47 -16.05 5.05 -6.05
N ALA A 48 -15.92 3.73 -6.15
CA ALA A 48 -14.98 2.96 -5.34
C ALA A 48 -13.51 3.34 -5.66
N LEU A 49 -13.19 3.61 -6.92
CA LEU A 49 -11.88 4.09 -7.34
C LEU A 49 -11.54 5.46 -6.73
N TYR A 50 -12.46 6.43 -6.81
CA TYR A 50 -12.33 7.74 -6.18
C TYR A 50 -12.13 7.64 -4.65
N ARG A 51 -12.90 6.78 -3.99
CA ARG A 51 -12.74 6.54 -2.53
C ARG A 51 -11.35 5.98 -2.21
N ARG A 52 -10.89 4.95 -2.92
CA ARG A 52 -9.57 4.34 -2.70
C ARG A 52 -8.43 5.32 -2.98
N ALA A 53 -8.56 6.15 -4.01
CA ALA A 53 -7.58 7.19 -4.32
C ALA A 53 -7.48 8.21 -3.16
N ARG A 54 -8.62 8.69 -2.64
CA ARG A 54 -8.66 9.61 -1.48
C ARG A 54 -7.98 9.00 -0.25
N GLU A 55 -8.39 7.79 0.13
CA GLU A 55 -7.79 7.06 1.25
C GLU A 55 -6.28 6.95 1.10
N TYR A 56 -5.80 6.59 -0.10
CA TYR A 56 -4.37 6.49 -0.38
C TYR A 56 -3.63 7.82 -0.15
N TYR A 57 -4.11 8.95 -0.69
CA TYR A 57 -3.43 10.24 -0.54
C TYR A 57 -3.49 10.75 0.91
N GLU A 58 -4.60 10.54 1.61
CA GLU A 58 -4.70 10.87 3.04
C GLU A 58 -3.71 10.06 3.89
N HIS A 59 -3.58 8.76 3.61
CA HIS A 59 -2.60 7.91 4.30
C HIS A 59 -1.16 8.30 3.95
N ALA A 60 -0.88 8.61 2.69
CA ALA A 60 0.44 9.07 2.25
C ALA A 60 0.84 10.39 2.94
N GLU A 61 -0.10 11.33 3.08
CA GLU A 61 0.14 12.59 3.78
C GLU A 61 0.37 12.38 5.28
N LYS A 62 -0.48 11.57 5.93
CA LYS A 62 -0.29 11.20 7.35
C LYS A 62 1.07 10.56 7.58
N PHE A 63 1.49 9.66 6.70
CA PHE A 63 2.80 9.01 6.77
C PHE A 63 3.95 10.01 6.57
N ALA A 64 3.86 10.90 5.59
CA ALA A 64 4.87 11.92 5.37
C ALA A 64 5.04 12.85 6.58
N ARG A 65 3.93 13.24 7.22
CA ARG A 65 3.95 14.01 8.49
C ARG A 65 4.60 13.21 9.62
N PHE A 66 4.31 11.91 9.71
CA PHE A 66 4.95 11.02 10.68
C PHE A 66 6.47 10.91 10.45
N GLN A 67 6.91 10.69 9.20
CA GLN A 67 8.33 10.68 8.85
C GLN A 67 9.03 12.00 9.23
N ALA A 68 8.41 13.15 8.94
CA ALA A 68 8.94 14.45 9.31
C ALA A 68 9.07 14.61 10.84
N ARG A 69 8.07 14.13 11.60
CA ARG A 69 8.11 14.10 13.07
C ARG A 69 9.26 13.24 13.58
N VAL A 70 9.42 12.01 13.04
CA VAL A 70 10.51 11.09 13.41
C VAL A 70 11.87 11.75 13.16
N ARG A 71 12.08 12.37 11.99
CA ARG A 71 13.32 13.10 11.67
C ARG A 71 13.63 14.19 12.69
N ARG A 72 12.63 15.02 13.01
CA ARG A 72 12.79 16.14 13.97
C ARG A 72 13.09 15.66 15.39
N GLU A 73 12.37 14.65 15.85
CA GLU A 73 12.54 14.09 17.20
C GLU A 73 13.89 13.38 17.35
N TYR A 74 14.33 12.59 16.36
CA TYR A 74 15.68 12.02 16.38
C TYR A 74 16.78 13.08 16.41
N ALA A 75 16.65 14.14 15.59
CA ALA A 75 17.64 15.22 15.56
C ALA A 75 17.73 16.01 16.89
N SER A 76 16.69 15.98 17.72
CA SER A 76 16.60 16.78 18.95
C SER A 76 16.77 15.99 20.25
N LYS A 77 16.38 14.71 20.26
CA LYS A 77 16.31 13.89 21.47
C LYS A 77 17.04 12.55 21.33
N GLU A 78 17.50 12.19 20.13
CA GLU A 78 18.10 10.89 19.80
C GLU A 78 17.14 9.68 19.97
N PHE A 79 15.86 9.93 20.27
CA PHE A 79 14.81 8.90 20.34
C PHE A 79 13.45 9.48 19.94
N VAL A 80 12.54 8.59 19.54
CA VAL A 80 11.13 8.91 19.23
C VAL A 80 10.21 8.08 20.10
N GLU A 81 9.21 8.71 20.67
CA GLU A 81 8.15 8.04 21.41
C GLU A 81 6.87 7.98 20.58
N VAL A 82 6.36 6.76 20.37
CA VAL A 82 5.15 6.47 19.62
C VAL A 82 4.09 5.84 20.51
N ASP A 83 2.83 6.19 20.30
CA ASP A 83 1.72 5.40 20.82
C ASP A 83 1.32 4.34 19.79
N TYR A 84 0.90 3.17 20.29
CA TYR A 84 0.64 1.97 19.49
C TYR A 84 -0.40 2.21 18.38
N ASP A 85 -1.30 3.18 18.57
CA ASP A 85 -2.35 3.55 17.61
C ASP A 85 -1.80 4.14 16.31
N CYS A 86 -0.62 4.75 16.32
CA CYS A 86 0.02 5.26 15.09
C CYS A 86 0.56 4.12 14.22
N VAL A 87 1.05 3.04 14.83
CA VAL A 87 1.67 1.89 14.14
C VAL A 87 0.61 0.83 13.78
N GLY A 88 -0.44 0.71 14.58
CA GLY A 88 -1.55 -0.23 14.33
C GLY A 88 -2.31 0.06 13.03
N GLY A 89 -2.48 1.34 12.68
CA GLY A 89 -3.09 1.75 11.41
C GLY A 89 -2.25 1.35 10.19
N GLU A 90 -0.92 1.49 10.27
CA GLU A 90 -0.01 1.09 9.20
C GLU A 90 0.13 -0.43 9.07
N ALA A 91 0.16 -1.15 10.19
CA ALA A 91 0.14 -2.61 10.17
C ALA A 91 -1.17 -3.16 9.56
N GLN A 92 -2.32 -2.54 9.86
CA GLN A 92 -3.58 -2.87 9.21
C GLN A 92 -3.60 -2.50 7.73
N ALA A 93 -3.11 -1.31 7.36
CA ALA A 93 -3.02 -0.90 5.96
C ALA A 93 -2.11 -1.83 5.14
N GLN A 94 -0.96 -2.20 5.68
CA GLN A 94 -0.04 -3.16 5.07
C GLN A 94 -0.66 -4.56 4.96
N ARG A 95 -1.42 -5.01 5.97
CA ARG A 95 -2.20 -6.26 5.90
C ARG A 95 -3.24 -6.23 4.78
N ARG A 96 -3.98 -5.13 4.64
CA ARG A 96 -4.97 -4.95 3.55
C ARG A 96 -4.30 -4.96 2.18
N VAL A 97 -3.16 -4.27 2.01
CA VAL A 97 -2.36 -4.28 0.78
C VAL A 97 -1.87 -5.70 0.46
N ASN A 98 -1.35 -6.42 1.45
CA ASN A 98 -0.87 -7.79 1.25
C ASN A 98 -2.02 -8.76 0.93
N GLN A 99 -3.18 -8.58 1.55
CA GLN A 99 -4.37 -9.37 1.26
C GLN A 99 -4.88 -9.13 -0.17
N ALA A 100 -5.01 -7.88 -0.59
CA ALA A 100 -5.42 -7.52 -1.94
C ALA A 100 -4.43 -8.05 -3.00
N ARG A 101 -3.12 -7.99 -2.73
CA ARG A 101 -2.09 -8.64 -3.58
C ARG A 101 -2.27 -10.15 -3.65
N GLY A 102 -2.55 -10.80 -2.52
CA GLY A 102 -2.81 -12.24 -2.48
C GLY A 102 -4.07 -12.65 -3.24
N GLU A 103 -5.13 -11.84 -3.19
CA GLU A 103 -6.36 -12.05 -3.96
C GLU A 103 -6.14 -11.86 -5.45
N ALA A 104 -5.47 -10.79 -5.87
CA ALA A 104 -5.09 -10.56 -7.26
C ALA A 104 -4.21 -11.70 -7.81
N PHE A 105 -3.23 -12.15 -7.02
CA PHE A 105 -2.38 -13.28 -7.38
C PHE A 105 -3.19 -14.57 -7.55
N ARG A 106 -4.12 -14.87 -6.65
CA ARG A 106 -5.01 -16.03 -6.76
C ARG A 106 -5.89 -15.97 -7.99
N ALA A 107 -6.44 -14.81 -8.33
CA ALA A 107 -7.25 -14.61 -9.53
C ALA A 107 -6.44 -14.84 -10.82
N ILE A 108 -5.22 -14.30 -10.88
CA ILE A 108 -4.30 -14.51 -12.00
C ILE A 108 -3.93 -15.99 -12.14
N VAL A 109 -3.59 -16.66 -11.03
CA VAL A 109 -3.26 -18.09 -11.06
C VAL A 109 -4.45 -18.93 -11.50
N ALA A 110 -5.66 -18.65 -11.00
CA ALA A 110 -6.87 -19.36 -11.41
C ALA A 110 -7.16 -19.18 -12.90
N HIS A 111 -6.99 -17.96 -13.42
CA HIS A 111 -7.15 -17.66 -14.83
C HIS A 111 -6.11 -18.39 -15.70
N LEU A 112 -4.82 -18.32 -15.34
CA LEU A 112 -3.75 -19.03 -16.04
C LEU A 112 -3.92 -20.57 -15.98
N SER A 113 -4.41 -21.10 -14.86
CA SER A 113 -4.75 -22.52 -14.73
C SER A 113 -5.99 -22.94 -15.53
N SER A 114 -6.86 -21.99 -15.89
CA SER A 114 -8.01 -22.25 -16.75
C SER A 114 -7.69 -22.12 -18.25
N GLU A 115 -6.74 -21.26 -18.62
CA GLU A 115 -6.38 -20.98 -20.03
C GLU A 115 -5.24 -21.85 -20.56
N VAL A 116 -4.33 -22.30 -19.68
CA VAL A 116 -3.16 -23.08 -20.09
C VAL A 116 -3.18 -24.43 -19.40
N VAL A 117 -3.28 -25.51 -20.19
CA VAL A 117 -2.93 -26.87 -19.73
C VAL A 117 -1.42 -26.91 -19.56
N VAL A 118 -0.92 -26.26 -18.50
CA VAL A 118 0.47 -26.38 -18.07
C VAL A 118 0.57 -27.73 -17.36
N ASP A 119 1.45 -28.61 -17.84
CA ASP A 119 1.69 -29.86 -17.15
C ASP A 119 2.10 -29.61 -15.69
N GLY A 120 1.71 -30.49 -14.78
CA GLY A 120 1.88 -30.29 -13.35
C GLY A 120 3.34 -30.11 -12.89
N ALA A 121 4.34 -30.51 -13.68
CA ALA A 121 5.75 -30.27 -13.39
C ALA A 121 6.13 -28.80 -13.63
N THR A 122 5.69 -28.24 -14.75
CA THR A 122 5.95 -26.84 -15.12
C THR A 122 5.29 -25.87 -14.14
N PHE A 123 4.06 -26.16 -13.67
CA PHE A 123 3.39 -25.36 -12.63
C PHE A 123 4.14 -25.39 -11.29
N ARG A 124 4.65 -26.56 -10.88
CA ARG A 124 5.43 -26.70 -9.65
C ARG A 124 6.76 -25.95 -9.70
N GLN A 125 7.37 -25.86 -10.87
CA GLN A 125 8.66 -25.18 -11.07
C GLN A 125 8.50 -23.65 -11.06
N LEU A 126 7.46 -23.12 -11.70
CA LEU A 126 7.08 -21.70 -11.63
C LEU A 126 6.75 -21.29 -10.19
N ARG A 127 5.95 -22.10 -9.49
CA ARG A 127 5.60 -21.86 -8.08
C ARG A 127 6.82 -21.82 -7.16
N ARG A 128 7.86 -22.61 -7.44
CA ARG A 128 9.12 -22.63 -6.66
C ARG A 128 9.94 -21.36 -6.92
N LYS A 129 10.19 -21.04 -8.20
CA LYS A 129 10.93 -19.83 -8.60
C LYS A 129 10.31 -18.53 -8.07
N MET A 130 9.00 -18.44 -8.03
CA MET A 130 8.30 -17.25 -7.53
C MET A 130 8.24 -17.16 -6.00
N LYS A 131 8.49 -18.25 -5.28
CA LYS A 131 8.52 -18.26 -3.80
C LYS A 131 9.85 -17.75 -3.24
N ASP A 132 10.92 -17.86 -4.03
CA ASP A 132 12.27 -17.45 -3.66
C ASP A 132 12.59 -15.99 -4.03
N SER A 133 11.62 -15.27 -4.63
CA SER A 133 11.77 -13.86 -5.07
C SER A 133 11.08 -12.85 -4.13
N PHE A 134 10.62 -13.27 -2.95
CA PHE A 134 9.99 -12.41 -1.93
C PHE A 134 10.67 -12.54 -0.58
#